data_AF-A0A963FIU0-F1
#
_entry.id   AF-A0A963FIU0-F1
#
_cell.length_a   1.000
_cell.length_b   1.000
_cell.length_c   1.000
_cell.angle_alpha   90.00
_cell.angle_beta   90.00
_cell.angle_gamma   90.00
#
_symmetry.space_group_name_H-M   'P 1'
#
loop_
_entity.id
_entity.type
_entity.pdbx_description
1 polymer ?
#
loop_
_entity_poly.entity_id
_entity_poly.type
_entity_poly.pdbx_seq_one_letter_code
_entity_poly.pdbx_strand_id
1 'polypeptide(L)'
;MQTYFHLKPIPLGVSLAVALSSVGVGAANGNNGRNLQGTQNAITLQQDARAIARRGDVIDNPAPLRDRLVEMAGRPHSLLPTTIFNEAEGRSELFQYYLLDTTGFQPNIWTARIPGINDRALQTGANAANDGLPTIGAVRLVLEPKPGLPTDPDDPGAFIDVFTDISGLFVINNESGWYEGWMIQDIPVPSIAEPRVDGSAQFNTITPADAAALAAMGSGNNVPGNIFTVDGEEARFPSAGDVFPDIGKNTIAHPVSMGAWNTLQQSDGHAYWEFNSGTNWIFPHYEIIFSGGVPGTYVAGLQYENLRNLQTVIPGSGPFGITNDKVVYGDDPDNPRDPDRTEAEPGSGQAEFRLRFNPSAVDREILYNVFLRTQSFHPGVTSIPDRFFLSYAAEVAKVDQNGDGVISFEEADVNGSSDGQPNTRLYLSPREFNRFAVTREINDALLAPRFAPSERAYVLSGFQAPLAESVEASVPVDADLR
;
A
#
# COMPACT_ATOMS: atom_id res chain seq x y z
N MET A 1 -7.88 20.69 56.32
CA MET A 1 -9.24 20.17 56.61
C MET A 1 -9.19 18.68 56.30
N GLN A 2 -9.39 17.82 57.31
CA GLN A 2 -9.46 16.36 57.16
C GLN A 2 -10.75 15.95 56.44
N THR A 3 -10.68 14.92 55.57
CA THR A 3 -11.55 13.71 55.51
C THR A 3 -11.14 12.86 54.30
N TYR A 4 -10.54 11.67 54.50
CA TYR A 4 -11.14 10.32 54.54
C TYR A 4 -11.81 9.84 53.23
N PHE A 5 -11.16 8.89 52.54
CA PHE A 5 -11.83 7.84 51.78
C PHE A 5 -11.26 6.47 52.17
N HIS A 6 -12.16 5.59 52.59
CA HIS A 6 -11.92 4.22 53.02
C HIS A 6 -11.71 3.28 51.83
N LEU A 7 -10.64 2.48 51.86
CA LEU A 7 -10.54 1.23 51.11
C LEU A 7 -11.02 0.08 51.99
N LYS A 8 -12.03 -0.68 51.50
CA LYS A 8 -12.47 -1.95 52.10
C LYS A 8 -11.53 -3.08 51.66
N PRO A 9 -11.17 -4.03 52.55
CA PRO A 9 -10.47 -5.25 52.15
C PRO A 9 -11.47 -6.30 51.62
N ILE A 10 -11.10 -7.00 50.54
CA ILE A 10 -11.78 -8.19 50.05
C ILE A 10 -11.08 -9.42 50.66
N PRO A 11 -11.82 -10.41 51.19
CA PRO A 11 -11.24 -11.53 51.95
C PRO A 11 -10.64 -12.62 51.04
N LEU A 12 -9.53 -13.16 51.52
CA LEU A 12 -8.89 -14.40 51.07
C LEU A 12 -9.69 -15.63 51.53
N GLY A 13 -9.97 -16.52 50.59
CA GLY A 13 -10.50 -17.88 50.77
C GLY A 13 -10.98 -18.35 49.40
N VAL A 14 -10.54 -19.47 48.82
CA VAL A 14 -10.82 -20.82 49.28
C VAL A 14 -9.94 -21.84 48.52
N SER A 15 -9.49 -22.85 49.27
CA SER A 15 -9.10 -24.24 48.95
C SER A 15 -8.03 -24.60 47.92
N LEU A 16 -6.90 -25.02 48.49
CA LEU A 16 -5.91 -25.93 47.93
C LEU A 16 -6.45 -27.38 48.03
N ALA A 17 -6.74 -28.03 46.90
CA ALA A 17 -7.00 -29.47 46.86
C ALA A 17 -5.73 -30.20 46.42
N VAL A 18 -5.14 -30.94 47.36
CA VAL A 18 -4.06 -31.90 47.14
C VAL A 18 -4.66 -33.17 46.53
N ALA A 19 -4.19 -33.57 45.35
CA ALA A 19 -4.37 -34.91 44.82
C ALA A 19 -2.98 -35.54 44.63
N LEU A 20 -2.65 -36.48 45.51
CA LEU A 20 -1.51 -37.37 45.40
C LEU A 20 -1.96 -38.73 44.84
N SER A 21 -1.04 -39.39 44.13
CA SER A 21 -1.06 -40.73 43.54
C SER A 21 -1.78 -40.85 42.18
N SER A 22 -1.16 -41.38 41.13
CA SER A 22 -0.36 -42.62 41.09
C SER A 22 0.85 -42.54 40.15
N VAL A 23 1.97 -43.11 40.61
CA VAL A 23 3.14 -43.42 39.81
C VAL A 23 2.83 -44.70 39.03
N GLY A 24 2.52 -44.57 37.74
CA GLY A 24 2.49 -45.67 36.79
C GLY A 24 3.80 -45.71 36.03
N VAL A 25 4.67 -46.66 36.38
CA VAL A 25 5.86 -47.02 35.59
C VAL A 25 5.38 -47.66 34.29
N GLY A 26 5.58 -46.96 33.18
CA GLY A 26 5.33 -47.45 31.83
C GLY A 26 6.37 -46.88 30.88
N ALA A 27 7.54 -47.52 30.83
CA ALA A 27 8.53 -47.28 29.79
C ALA A 27 8.01 -47.78 28.43
N ALA A 28 8.43 -47.10 27.36
CA ALA A 28 8.25 -47.39 25.93
C ALA A 28 6.99 -46.83 25.22
N ASN A 29 7.09 -45.59 24.68
CA ASN A 29 6.77 -45.24 23.27
C ASN A 29 6.83 -43.72 23.00
N GLY A 30 7.95 -43.07 23.29
CA GLY A 30 8.13 -41.62 23.03
C GLY A 30 8.36 -41.23 21.56
N ASN A 31 8.67 -42.18 20.67
CA ASN A 31 9.05 -41.89 19.28
C ASN A 31 7.93 -42.05 18.24
N ASN A 32 6.81 -42.72 18.57
CA ASN A 32 5.72 -42.92 17.60
C ASN A 32 4.76 -41.72 17.51
N GLY A 33 4.58 -40.95 18.59
CA GLY A 33 3.67 -39.80 18.59
C GLY A 33 4.12 -38.62 17.71
N ARG A 34 5.43 -38.29 17.73
CA ARG A 34 6.00 -37.20 16.90
C ARG A 34 6.01 -37.54 15.41
N ASN A 35 6.33 -38.78 15.05
CA ASN A 35 6.31 -39.23 13.65
C ASN A 35 4.89 -39.30 13.08
N LEU A 36 3.89 -39.68 13.88
CA LEU A 36 2.49 -39.71 13.45
C LEU A 36 1.91 -38.29 13.27
N GLN A 37 2.21 -37.35 14.18
CA GLN A 37 1.78 -35.94 14.03
C GLN A 37 2.43 -35.24 12.83
N GLY A 38 3.74 -35.43 12.61
CA GLY A 38 4.41 -34.90 11.42
C GLY A 38 3.86 -35.47 10.12
N THR A 39 3.52 -36.77 10.10
CA THR A 39 2.93 -37.42 8.92
C THR A 39 1.49 -36.95 8.66
N GLN A 40 0.68 -36.77 9.71
CA GLN A 40 -0.69 -36.25 9.58
C GLN A 40 -0.71 -34.82 9.05
N ASN A 41 0.13 -33.93 9.61
CA ASN A 41 0.23 -32.55 9.13
C ASN A 41 0.67 -32.50 7.66
N ALA A 42 1.66 -33.31 7.26
CA ALA A 42 2.10 -33.38 5.86
C ALA A 42 1.02 -33.88 4.91
N ILE A 43 0.16 -34.82 5.34
CA ILE A 43 -0.99 -35.29 4.54
C ILE A 43 -2.02 -34.18 4.37
N THR A 44 -2.32 -33.42 5.43
CA THR A 44 -3.25 -32.28 5.38
C THR A 44 -2.76 -31.20 4.42
N LEU A 45 -1.50 -30.78 4.52
CA LEU A 45 -0.92 -29.77 3.62
C LEU A 45 -0.97 -30.18 2.14
N GLN A 46 -0.75 -31.47 1.83
CA GLN A 46 -0.90 -31.98 0.46
C GLN A 46 -2.35 -32.01 -0.02
N GLN A 47 -3.30 -32.28 0.88
CA GLN A 47 -4.73 -32.24 0.58
C GLN A 47 -5.17 -30.81 0.29
N ASP A 48 -4.73 -29.86 1.10
CA ASP A 48 -5.02 -28.44 0.96
C ASP A 48 -4.46 -27.86 -0.34
N ALA A 49 -3.19 -28.15 -0.65
CA ALA A 49 -2.57 -27.77 -1.93
C ALA A 49 -3.36 -28.33 -3.13
N ARG A 50 -3.84 -29.57 -3.06
CA ARG A 50 -4.69 -30.18 -4.11
C ARG A 50 -6.08 -29.57 -4.18
N ALA A 51 -6.63 -29.16 -3.04
CA ALA A 51 -7.94 -28.50 -2.97
C ALA A 51 -7.86 -27.12 -3.63
N ILE A 52 -6.84 -26.32 -3.29
CA ILE A 52 -6.59 -25.01 -3.91
C ILE A 52 -6.36 -25.14 -5.42
N ALA A 53 -5.56 -26.11 -5.86
CA ALA A 53 -5.31 -26.32 -7.30
C ALA A 53 -6.58 -26.62 -8.13
N ARG A 54 -7.69 -26.99 -7.48
CA ARG A 54 -8.97 -27.34 -8.11
C ARG A 54 -10.11 -26.39 -7.70
N ARG A 55 -9.83 -25.35 -6.91
CA ARG A 55 -10.84 -24.40 -6.44
C ARG A 55 -11.30 -23.54 -7.62
N GLY A 56 -12.60 -23.24 -7.69
CA GLY A 56 -13.21 -22.59 -8.87
C GLY A 56 -12.64 -21.21 -9.19
N ASP A 57 -12.24 -20.45 -8.18
CA ASP A 57 -11.55 -19.14 -8.27
C ASP A 57 -10.04 -19.25 -8.59
N VAL A 58 -9.51 -20.47 -8.73
CA VAL A 58 -8.06 -20.73 -8.88
C VAL A 58 -7.73 -21.55 -10.11
N ILE A 59 -8.63 -22.44 -10.55
CA ILE A 59 -8.33 -23.43 -11.59
C ILE A 59 -7.96 -22.81 -12.93
N ASP A 60 -8.61 -21.69 -13.28
CA ASP A 60 -8.42 -20.97 -14.55
C ASP A 60 -7.39 -19.82 -14.44
N ASN A 61 -6.80 -19.62 -13.26
CA ASN A 61 -5.74 -18.64 -13.09
C ASN A 61 -4.50 -18.99 -13.92
N PRO A 62 -3.72 -17.98 -14.36
CA PRO A 62 -2.42 -18.20 -14.98
C PRO A 62 -1.54 -19.11 -14.12
N ALA A 63 -0.81 -20.01 -14.75
CA ALA A 63 0.00 -21.00 -14.05
C ALA A 63 0.91 -20.40 -12.96
N PRO A 64 1.63 -19.27 -13.18
CA PRO A 64 2.46 -18.67 -12.12
C PRO A 64 1.67 -18.27 -10.87
N LEU A 65 0.48 -17.69 -11.03
CA LEU A 65 -0.39 -17.32 -9.91
C LEU A 65 -0.95 -18.55 -9.21
N ARG A 66 -1.52 -19.50 -9.98
CA ARG A 66 -2.08 -20.73 -9.44
C ARG A 66 -1.03 -21.51 -8.64
N ASP A 67 0.15 -21.69 -9.21
CA ASP A 67 1.23 -22.45 -8.58
C ASP A 67 1.71 -21.76 -7.30
N ARG A 68 1.72 -20.41 -7.25
CA ARG A 68 2.02 -19.64 -6.03
C ARG A 68 0.98 -19.87 -4.93
N LEU A 69 -0.32 -19.85 -5.26
CA LEU A 69 -1.39 -20.12 -4.29
C LEU A 69 -1.33 -21.56 -3.76
N VAL A 70 -1.04 -22.53 -4.63
CA VAL A 70 -0.85 -23.94 -4.26
C VAL A 70 0.37 -24.13 -3.37
N GLU A 71 1.47 -23.42 -3.65
CA GLU A 71 2.66 -23.45 -2.81
C GLU A 71 2.35 -22.93 -1.39
N MET A 72 1.61 -21.82 -1.27
CA MET A 72 1.22 -21.29 0.03
C MET A 72 0.36 -22.27 0.83
N ALA A 73 -0.60 -22.94 0.18
CA ALA A 73 -1.44 -23.97 0.82
C ALA A 73 -0.66 -25.23 1.21
N GLY A 74 0.47 -25.50 0.55
CA GLY A 74 1.38 -26.60 0.90
C GLY A 74 2.31 -26.29 2.08
N ARG A 75 2.30 -25.06 2.62
CA ARG A 75 3.09 -24.62 3.78
C ARG A 75 2.24 -24.61 5.05
N PRO A 76 2.83 -24.62 6.26
CA PRO A 76 2.07 -24.36 7.48
C PRO A 76 1.29 -23.04 7.35
N HIS A 77 0.00 -23.10 7.69
CA HIS A 77 -0.93 -21.99 7.54
C HIS A 77 -2.06 -22.09 8.58
N SER A 78 -2.64 -20.95 8.94
CA SER A 78 -3.79 -20.84 9.83
C SER A 78 -5.07 -20.83 8.99
N LEU A 79 -5.02 -20.16 7.85
CA LEU A 79 -6.06 -20.12 6.82
C LEU A 79 -5.47 -20.46 5.44
N LEU A 80 -6.31 -20.96 4.55
CA LEU A 80 -5.96 -21.09 3.13
C LEU A 80 -6.00 -19.72 2.45
N PRO A 81 -5.29 -19.54 1.32
CA PRO A 81 -5.43 -18.33 0.51
C PRO A 81 -6.90 -17.99 0.24
N THR A 82 -7.27 -16.72 0.35
CA THR A 82 -8.66 -16.26 0.34
C THR A 82 -9.41 -16.78 -0.89
N THR A 83 -10.61 -17.32 -0.67
CA THR A 83 -11.52 -17.67 -1.76
C THR A 83 -12.21 -16.40 -2.23
N ILE A 84 -12.28 -16.19 -3.54
CA ILE A 84 -12.99 -15.06 -4.13
C ILE A 84 -14.43 -15.50 -4.40
N PHE A 85 -15.40 -14.71 -3.96
CA PHE A 85 -16.83 -14.97 -4.12
C PHE A 85 -17.45 -13.94 -5.06
N ASN A 86 -18.52 -14.33 -5.78
CA ASN A 86 -19.29 -13.36 -6.54
C ASN A 86 -20.07 -12.45 -5.57
N GLU A 87 -19.90 -11.13 -5.71
CA GLU A 87 -20.78 -10.12 -5.08
C GLU A 87 -21.88 -9.62 -6.05
N ALA A 88 -21.96 -10.21 -7.25
CA ALA A 88 -22.95 -9.92 -8.28
C ALA A 88 -23.50 -11.21 -8.93
N GLU A 89 -24.53 -11.07 -9.79
CA GLU A 89 -25.03 -12.21 -10.59
C GLU A 89 -23.95 -12.78 -11.52
N GLY A 90 -23.10 -11.91 -12.07
CA GLY A 90 -21.95 -12.27 -12.88
C GLY A 90 -20.79 -12.81 -12.04
N ARG A 91 -19.87 -13.54 -12.69
CA ARG A 91 -18.60 -13.93 -12.06
C ARG A 91 -17.63 -12.76 -12.07
N SER A 92 -16.81 -12.71 -11.04
CA SER A 92 -15.70 -11.80 -10.92
C SER A 92 -14.59 -12.16 -11.89
N GLU A 93 -13.88 -11.15 -12.37
CA GLU A 93 -12.89 -11.29 -13.43
C GLU A 93 -11.49 -10.84 -12.98
N LEU A 94 -10.57 -11.79 -12.82
CA LEU A 94 -9.15 -11.47 -12.61
C LEU A 94 -8.60 -10.82 -13.87
N PHE A 95 -8.05 -9.61 -13.76
CA PHE A 95 -7.44 -8.90 -14.89
C PHE A 95 -5.95 -8.61 -14.68
N GLN A 96 -5.45 -8.74 -13.45
CA GLN A 96 -4.07 -8.46 -13.07
C GLN A 96 -3.72 -9.14 -11.74
N TYR A 97 -2.44 -9.46 -11.56
CA TYR A 97 -1.91 -9.95 -10.28
C TYR A 97 -0.47 -9.51 -10.05
N TYR A 98 0.01 -9.73 -8.83
CA TYR A 98 1.41 -9.58 -8.44
C TYR A 98 1.88 -10.85 -7.75
N LEU A 99 3.11 -11.27 -8.02
CA LEU A 99 3.79 -12.31 -7.24
C LEU A 99 4.86 -11.65 -6.38
N LEU A 100 4.76 -11.87 -5.07
CA LEU A 100 5.59 -11.14 -4.11
C LEU A 100 6.67 -12.04 -3.52
N ASP A 101 7.89 -11.54 -3.38
CA ASP A 101 8.96 -12.21 -2.64
C ASP A 101 9.94 -11.21 -2.03
N THR A 102 11.01 -11.72 -1.44
CA THR A 102 12.01 -10.94 -0.67
C THR A 102 13.23 -10.52 -1.50
N THR A 103 13.21 -10.72 -2.82
CA THR A 103 14.40 -10.59 -3.68
C THR A 103 14.47 -9.29 -4.47
N GLY A 104 13.36 -8.56 -4.57
CA GLY A 104 13.24 -7.32 -5.34
C GLY A 104 13.68 -6.04 -4.63
N PHE A 105 14.51 -6.11 -3.58
CA PHE A 105 14.99 -4.95 -2.81
C PHE A 105 16.19 -5.31 -1.94
N GLN A 106 16.94 -4.30 -1.48
CA GLN A 106 18.10 -4.50 -0.61
C GLN A 106 17.71 -5.30 0.65
N PRO A 107 18.39 -6.43 0.96
CA PRO A 107 18.14 -7.17 2.19
C PRO A 107 18.30 -6.26 3.42
N ASN A 108 17.35 -6.34 4.34
CA ASN A 108 17.29 -5.49 5.53
C ASN A 108 17.21 -6.33 6.81
N ILE A 109 17.07 -5.67 7.98
CA ILE A 109 17.07 -6.34 9.29
C ILE A 109 15.92 -7.34 9.48
N TRP A 110 14.86 -7.25 8.68
CA TRP A 110 13.70 -8.14 8.72
C TRP A 110 13.85 -9.33 7.79
N THR A 111 14.54 -9.14 6.67
CA THR A 111 14.70 -10.17 5.63
C THR A 111 16.06 -10.87 5.65
N ALA A 112 17.07 -10.30 6.32
CA ALA A 112 18.41 -10.87 6.39
C ALA A 112 19.12 -10.62 7.73
N ARG A 113 20.15 -11.43 7.98
CA ARG A 113 21.11 -11.19 9.07
C ARG A 113 22.21 -10.28 8.56
N ILE A 114 22.28 -9.08 9.14
CA ILE A 114 23.30 -8.08 8.88
C ILE A 114 24.31 -8.13 10.04
N PRO A 115 25.58 -8.51 9.77
CA PRO A 115 26.61 -8.63 10.80
C PRO A 115 26.76 -7.37 11.65
N GLY A 116 26.77 -7.53 12.97
CA GLY A 116 26.92 -6.43 13.93
C GLY A 116 25.65 -5.59 14.17
N ILE A 117 24.57 -5.83 13.43
CA ILE A 117 23.28 -5.12 13.60
C ILE A 117 22.26 -6.02 14.28
N ASN A 118 21.97 -7.20 13.69
CA ASN A 118 20.91 -8.09 14.15
C ASN A 118 21.39 -9.56 14.28
N ASP A 119 22.64 -9.75 14.73
CA ASP A 119 23.33 -11.06 14.82
C ASP A 119 22.55 -12.15 15.56
N ARG A 120 21.67 -11.77 16.48
CA ARG A 120 20.84 -12.70 17.27
C ARG A 120 19.33 -12.54 17.04
N ALA A 121 18.91 -11.55 16.26
CA ALA A 121 17.50 -11.35 15.98
C ALA A 121 17.01 -12.37 14.94
N LEU A 122 15.70 -12.67 15.00
CA LEU A 122 14.99 -13.46 14.00
C LEU A 122 14.65 -12.57 12.79
N GLN A 123 14.84 -13.10 11.59
CA GLN A 123 14.46 -12.46 10.33
C GLN A 123 12.98 -12.73 10.04
N THR A 124 12.12 -11.95 10.71
CA THR A 124 10.65 -12.11 10.73
C THR A 124 9.97 -11.96 9.36
N GLY A 125 10.65 -11.35 8.39
CA GLY A 125 10.11 -11.06 7.06
C GLY A 125 10.63 -11.98 5.95
N ALA A 126 11.55 -12.92 6.23
CA ALA A 126 12.06 -13.78 5.16
C ALA A 126 12.41 -15.21 5.54
N ASN A 127 12.75 -15.58 6.78
CA ASN A 127 13.35 -16.91 7.02
C ASN A 127 13.22 -17.41 8.47
N ALA A 128 12.38 -16.79 9.29
CA ALA A 128 12.16 -17.27 10.66
C ALA A 128 11.04 -18.33 10.75
N ALA A 129 10.15 -18.38 9.75
CA ALA A 129 8.90 -19.15 9.79
C ALA A 129 9.05 -20.39 8.94
N ASN A 130 8.13 -21.35 9.09
CA ASN A 130 7.97 -22.45 8.15
C ASN A 130 9.28 -23.19 7.85
N ASP A 131 10.03 -23.55 8.90
CA ASP A 131 11.34 -24.22 8.80
C ASP A 131 12.40 -23.45 7.99
N GLY A 132 12.30 -22.12 7.94
CA GLY A 132 13.23 -21.24 7.23
C GLY A 132 12.93 -21.11 5.74
N LEU A 133 11.70 -21.40 5.31
CA LEU A 133 11.25 -21.13 3.95
C LEU A 133 11.19 -19.62 3.67
N PRO A 134 11.44 -19.20 2.42
CA PRO A 134 11.34 -17.79 2.02
C PRO A 134 9.90 -17.29 2.12
N THR A 135 9.69 -16.07 2.58
CA THR A 135 8.37 -15.42 2.51
C THR A 135 7.96 -15.24 1.05
N ILE A 136 6.73 -15.63 0.74
CA ILE A 136 6.11 -15.48 -0.58
C ILE A 136 4.69 -14.92 -0.42
N GLY A 137 4.21 -14.24 -1.45
CA GLY A 137 2.81 -13.83 -1.50
C GLY A 137 2.27 -13.71 -2.92
N ALA A 138 0.97 -13.45 -3.01
CA ALA A 138 0.27 -13.07 -4.22
C ALA A 138 -0.73 -11.96 -3.91
N VAL A 139 -0.92 -11.07 -4.87
CA VAL A 139 -2.00 -10.07 -4.84
C VAL A 139 -2.82 -10.25 -6.12
N ARG A 140 -4.14 -10.35 -5.99
CA ARG A 140 -5.06 -10.60 -7.10
C ARG A 140 -6.01 -9.41 -7.22
N LEU A 141 -6.12 -8.83 -8.42
CA LEU A 141 -7.02 -7.72 -8.72
C LEU A 141 -8.15 -8.23 -9.60
N VAL A 142 -9.36 -8.12 -9.07
CA VAL A 142 -10.54 -8.76 -9.60
C VAL A 142 -11.60 -7.70 -9.84
N LEU A 143 -12.13 -7.64 -11.05
CA LEU A 143 -13.26 -6.79 -11.40
C LEU A 143 -14.56 -7.48 -11.00
N GLU A 144 -15.40 -6.80 -10.23
CA GLU A 144 -16.75 -7.25 -9.89
C GLU A 144 -17.79 -6.60 -10.81
N PRO A 145 -18.56 -7.38 -11.59
CA PRO A 145 -19.55 -6.85 -12.52
C PRO A 145 -20.86 -6.47 -11.81
N LYS A 146 -20.79 -5.57 -10.81
CA LYS A 146 -21.96 -5.11 -10.05
C LYS A 146 -22.97 -4.41 -10.97
N PRO A 147 -24.29 -4.70 -10.83
CA PRO A 147 -25.30 -4.09 -11.70
C PRO A 147 -25.27 -2.56 -11.66
N GLY A 148 -25.13 -1.94 -12.83
CA GLY A 148 -25.12 -0.48 -12.97
C GLY A 148 -23.75 0.18 -12.81
N LEU A 149 -22.71 -0.58 -12.50
CA LEU A 149 -21.33 -0.09 -12.46
C LEU A 149 -20.56 -0.42 -13.76
N PRO A 150 -19.51 0.35 -14.09
CA PRO A 150 -18.60 0.04 -15.19
C PRO A 150 -17.97 -1.36 -15.07
N THR A 151 -17.72 -1.97 -16.23
CA THR A 151 -17.03 -3.28 -16.37
C THR A 151 -15.69 -3.16 -17.07
N ASP A 152 -15.22 -1.94 -17.29
CA ASP A 152 -13.84 -1.67 -17.70
C ASP A 152 -13.02 -1.42 -16.42
N PRO A 153 -12.01 -2.23 -16.10
CA PRO A 153 -11.18 -2.00 -14.91
C PRO A 153 -10.39 -0.69 -14.95
N ASP A 154 -10.28 -0.03 -16.12
CA ASP A 154 -9.65 1.28 -16.25
C ASP A 154 -10.62 2.45 -15.94
N ASP A 155 -11.92 2.18 -15.77
CA ASP A 155 -12.90 3.16 -15.33
C ASP A 155 -12.84 3.33 -13.80
N PRO A 156 -12.63 4.55 -13.26
CA PRO A 156 -12.53 4.77 -11.81
C PRO A 156 -13.84 4.51 -11.04
N GLY A 157 -14.97 4.38 -11.73
CA GLY A 157 -16.24 3.95 -11.15
C GLY A 157 -16.40 2.43 -11.09
N ALA A 158 -15.48 1.64 -11.64
CA ALA A 158 -15.51 0.19 -11.55
C ALA A 158 -15.30 -0.29 -10.11
N PHE A 159 -15.88 -1.45 -9.78
CA PHE A 159 -15.72 -2.09 -8.48
C PHE A 159 -14.62 -3.15 -8.58
N ILE A 160 -13.48 -2.91 -7.93
CA ILE A 160 -12.32 -3.79 -7.99
C ILE A 160 -11.96 -4.28 -6.60
N ASP A 161 -11.86 -5.60 -6.48
CA ASP A 161 -11.46 -6.26 -5.26
C ASP A 161 -9.99 -6.68 -5.34
N VAL A 162 -9.26 -6.42 -4.25
CA VAL A 162 -7.83 -6.69 -4.12
C VAL A 162 -7.61 -7.67 -2.99
N PHE A 163 -7.23 -8.90 -3.35
CA PHE A 163 -6.96 -9.98 -2.41
C PHE A 163 -5.46 -10.15 -2.22
N THR A 164 -4.98 -9.99 -0.99
CA THR A 164 -3.57 -10.20 -0.63
C THR A 164 -3.43 -11.48 0.19
N ASP A 165 -2.58 -12.39 -0.25
CA ASP A 165 -2.27 -13.65 0.44
C ASP A 165 -0.77 -13.83 0.59
N ILE A 166 -0.33 -14.11 1.81
CA ILE A 166 1.09 -14.20 2.14
C ILE A 166 1.36 -15.39 3.07
N SER A 167 2.48 -16.07 2.83
CA SER A 167 3.03 -17.11 3.71
C SER A 167 4.48 -16.79 4.07
N GLY A 168 4.80 -16.82 5.36
CA GLY A 168 6.14 -16.62 5.91
C GLY A 168 6.36 -15.32 6.69
N LEU A 169 5.31 -14.52 6.93
CA LEU A 169 5.42 -13.29 7.73
C LEU A 169 5.03 -13.54 9.19
N PHE A 170 5.91 -13.17 10.13
CA PHE A 170 5.60 -13.30 11.56
C PHE A 170 4.58 -12.29 12.05
N VAL A 171 3.82 -12.71 13.07
CA VAL A 171 3.07 -11.78 13.92
C VAL A 171 4.03 -10.74 14.49
N ILE A 172 3.65 -9.47 14.35
CA ILE A 172 4.36 -8.38 15.01
C ILE A 172 3.88 -8.40 16.47
N ASN A 173 4.78 -8.76 17.39
CA ASN A 173 4.51 -8.78 18.83
C ASN A 173 3.87 -7.45 19.27
N ASN A 174 2.96 -7.49 20.26
CA ASN A 174 2.06 -6.47 20.88
C ASN A 174 2.55 -4.99 21.06
N GLU A 175 3.45 -4.49 20.24
CA GLU A 175 3.98 -3.12 20.18
C GLU A 175 3.19 -2.24 19.19
N SER A 176 2.01 -2.70 18.75
CA SER A 176 1.14 -2.00 17.79
C SER A 176 1.81 -1.79 16.42
N GLY A 177 2.38 -2.86 15.84
CA GLY A 177 2.86 -2.83 14.45
C GLY A 177 1.98 -3.67 13.53
N TRP A 178 1.97 -3.31 12.26
CA TRP A 178 1.21 -3.97 11.19
C TRP A 178 2.07 -4.07 9.93
N TYR A 179 1.62 -4.90 8.99
CA TYR A 179 2.08 -4.87 7.62
C TYR A 179 1.17 -3.96 6.82
N GLU A 180 1.72 -3.26 5.83
CA GLU A 180 0.93 -2.41 4.93
C GLU A 180 1.27 -2.72 3.48
N GLY A 181 0.23 -2.80 2.65
CA GLY A 181 0.33 -3.07 1.23
C GLY A 181 0.36 -1.77 0.44
N TRP A 182 1.12 -1.74 -0.65
CA TRP A 182 1.25 -0.56 -1.49
C TRP A 182 1.19 -0.96 -2.96
N MET A 183 0.21 -0.42 -3.69
CA MET A 183 0.28 -0.37 -5.15
C MET A 183 1.13 0.83 -5.54
N ILE A 184 2.16 0.61 -6.36
CA ILE A 184 3.17 1.62 -6.67
C ILE A 184 3.23 1.82 -8.18
N GLN A 185 3.06 3.07 -8.61
CA GLN A 185 3.43 3.53 -9.94
C GLN A 185 4.84 4.12 -9.86
N ASP A 186 5.77 3.66 -10.69
CA ASP A 186 6.96 4.45 -11.01
C ASP A 186 6.55 5.46 -12.10
N ILE A 187 6.68 6.76 -11.81
CA ILE A 187 6.02 7.78 -12.64
C ILE A 187 6.50 7.71 -14.11
N PRO A 188 5.57 7.63 -15.08
CA PRO A 188 5.94 7.59 -16.50
C PRO A 188 6.27 9.00 -17.01
N VAL A 189 7.03 9.07 -18.11
CA VAL A 189 7.12 10.30 -18.91
C VAL A 189 5.85 10.38 -19.77
N PRO A 190 5.00 11.40 -19.57
CA PRO A 190 3.72 11.47 -20.26
C PRO A 190 3.89 11.91 -21.73
N SER A 191 2.78 11.91 -22.46
CA SER A 191 2.76 12.38 -23.85
C SER A 191 3.06 13.89 -23.96
N ILE A 192 3.52 14.29 -25.14
CA ILE A 192 3.81 15.69 -25.46
C ILE A 192 2.53 16.35 -25.99
N ALA A 193 2.17 17.51 -25.45
CA ALA A 193 1.07 18.33 -25.95
C ALA A 193 1.47 19.80 -26.04
N GLU A 194 0.77 20.56 -26.89
CA GLU A 194 0.93 22.01 -26.93
C GLU A 194 0.60 22.63 -25.56
N PRO A 195 1.36 23.64 -25.10
CA PRO A 195 1.06 24.31 -23.85
C PRO A 195 -0.33 24.96 -23.88
N ARG A 196 -0.92 25.13 -22.70
CA ARG A 196 -2.07 26.00 -22.50
C ARG A 196 -1.70 27.44 -22.85
N VAL A 197 -2.72 28.30 -22.93
CA VAL A 197 -2.57 29.73 -23.26
C VAL A 197 -1.61 30.46 -22.31
N ASP A 198 -1.55 30.03 -21.04
CA ASP A 198 -0.65 30.57 -20.01
C ASP A 198 0.77 29.99 -20.05
N GLY A 199 1.06 29.08 -20.99
CA GLY A 199 2.34 28.39 -21.13
C GLY A 199 2.47 27.12 -20.29
N SER A 200 1.48 26.78 -19.45
CA SER A 200 1.52 25.57 -18.62
C SER A 200 1.21 24.31 -19.43
N ALA A 201 1.71 23.15 -18.96
CA ALA A 201 1.38 21.86 -19.56
C ALA A 201 -0.10 21.47 -19.30
N GLN A 202 -0.73 20.76 -20.24
CA GLN A 202 -2.07 20.20 -20.05
C GLN A 202 -2.03 19.02 -19.06
N PHE A 203 -3.18 18.66 -18.48
CA PHE A 203 -3.29 17.54 -17.54
C PHE A 203 -2.75 16.26 -18.18
N ASN A 204 -1.94 15.51 -17.45
CA ASN A 204 -1.26 14.29 -17.88
C ASN A 204 -0.38 14.44 -19.14
N THR A 205 0.21 15.62 -19.36
CA THR A 205 1.13 15.89 -20.47
C THR A 205 2.37 16.69 -20.03
N ILE A 206 3.35 16.77 -20.92
CA ILE A 206 4.47 17.72 -20.87
C ILE A 206 4.49 18.59 -22.14
N THR A 207 5.10 19.77 -22.09
CA THR A 207 5.27 20.62 -23.28
C THR A 207 6.45 20.15 -24.15
N PRO A 208 6.56 20.60 -25.42
CA PRO A 208 7.74 20.30 -26.23
C PRO A 208 9.06 20.80 -25.61
N ALA A 209 9.02 21.91 -24.86
CA ALA A 209 10.18 22.44 -24.16
C ALA A 209 10.62 21.55 -22.99
N ASP A 210 9.67 21.06 -22.20
CA ASP A 210 9.95 20.08 -21.14
C ASP A 210 10.54 18.79 -21.72
N ALA A 211 9.92 18.25 -22.77
CA ALA A 211 10.37 17.02 -23.41
C ALA A 211 11.80 17.14 -23.95
N ALA A 212 12.16 18.29 -24.54
CA ALA A 212 13.51 18.56 -25.00
C ALA A 212 14.52 18.63 -23.83
N ALA A 213 14.13 19.24 -22.71
CA ALA A 213 14.98 19.30 -21.51
C ALA A 213 15.18 17.92 -20.87
N LEU A 214 14.10 17.12 -20.77
CA LEU A 214 14.14 15.77 -20.23
C LEU A 214 14.97 14.82 -21.10
N ALA A 215 14.80 14.86 -22.42
CA ALA A 215 15.56 14.03 -23.36
C ALA A 215 17.07 14.34 -23.36
N ALA A 216 17.47 15.52 -22.88
CA ALA A 216 18.87 15.91 -22.75
C ALA A 216 19.52 15.43 -21.43
N MET A 217 18.76 14.82 -20.51
CA MET A 217 19.28 14.26 -19.27
C MET A 217 19.97 12.91 -19.51
N GLY A 218 21.09 12.66 -18.81
CA GLY A 218 21.78 11.36 -18.79
C GLY A 218 22.02 10.78 -20.18
N SER A 219 21.60 9.53 -20.38
CA SER A 219 21.64 8.81 -21.66
C SER A 219 20.43 9.06 -22.56
N GLY A 220 19.50 9.93 -22.16
CA GLY A 220 18.26 10.24 -22.90
C GLY A 220 17.11 9.26 -22.64
N ASN A 221 17.05 8.61 -21.48
CA ASN A 221 15.95 7.71 -21.12
C ASN A 221 14.59 8.44 -21.00
N ASN A 222 14.59 9.70 -20.57
CA ASN A 222 13.37 10.43 -20.22
C ASN A 222 12.61 10.95 -21.46
N VAL A 223 12.01 10.04 -22.21
CA VAL A 223 11.15 10.30 -23.37
C VAL A 223 9.77 9.67 -23.17
N PRO A 224 8.69 10.20 -23.80
CA PRO A 224 7.33 9.69 -23.62
C PRO A 224 7.21 8.17 -23.77
N GLY A 225 6.49 7.54 -22.84
CA GLY A 225 6.30 6.09 -22.80
C GLY A 225 7.34 5.34 -21.96
N ASN A 226 8.47 5.96 -21.61
CA ASN A 226 9.42 5.41 -20.65
C ASN A 226 9.04 5.78 -19.21
N ILE A 227 9.61 5.06 -18.25
CA ILE A 227 9.58 5.45 -16.83
C ILE A 227 10.59 6.57 -16.61
N PHE A 228 10.18 7.62 -15.92
CA PHE A 228 11.05 8.74 -15.59
C PHE A 228 12.14 8.30 -14.61
N THR A 229 13.37 8.74 -14.88
CA THR A 229 14.53 8.56 -14.01
C THR A 229 15.14 9.91 -13.64
N VAL A 230 15.53 10.06 -12.38
CA VAL A 230 16.10 11.33 -11.88
C VAL A 230 17.45 11.69 -12.51
N ASP A 231 18.16 10.70 -13.06
CA ASP A 231 19.46 10.84 -13.69
C ASP A 231 19.41 10.82 -15.23
N GLY A 232 18.26 10.47 -15.82
CA GLY A 232 18.10 10.34 -17.28
C GLY A 232 18.73 9.08 -17.87
N GLU A 233 19.20 8.15 -17.02
CA GLU A 233 19.69 6.83 -17.42
C GLU A 233 18.55 5.80 -17.48
N GLU A 234 18.83 4.58 -17.92
CA GLU A 234 17.85 3.48 -17.92
C GLU A 234 17.21 3.28 -16.54
N ALA A 235 15.92 2.93 -16.52
CA ALA A 235 15.18 2.69 -15.29
C ALA A 235 15.81 1.56 -14.48
N ARG A 236 16.22 1.89 -13.26
CA ARG A 236 16.69 0.96 -12.24
C ARG A 236 15.71 0.94 -11.07
N PHE A 237 14.95 -0.14 -11.02
CA PHE A 237 14.08 -0.46 -9.90
C PHE A 237 14.88 -0.94 -8.68
N PRO A 238 14.22 -1.01 -7.51
CA PRO A 238 14.80 -1.64 -6.33
C PRO A 238 15.29 -3.05 -6.62
N SER A 239 16.42 -3.42 -6.03
CA SER A 239 17.05 -4.72 -6.26
C SER A 239 17.81 -5.21 -5.03
N ALA A 240 18.02 -6.53 -4.93
CA ALA A 240 18.85 -7.12 -3.89
C ALA A 240 20.31 -6.62 -3.88
N GLY A 241 20.80 -6.09 -5.01
CA GLY A 241 22.14 -5.55 -5.17
C GLY A 241 22.30 -4.11 -4.70
N ASP A 242 21.22 -3.43 -4.31
CA ASP A 242 21.29 -2.06 -3.85
C ASP A 242 22.07 -1.93 -2.53
N VAL A 243 22.81 -0.83 -2.40
CA VAL A 243 23.62 -0.47 -1.24
C VAL A 243 23.40 1.00 -0.94
N PHE A 244 22.39 1.31 -0.13
CA PHE A 244 22.12 2.70 0.23
C PHE A 244 23.20 3.28 1.18
N PRO A 245 23.61 4.56 1.00
CA PRO A 245 23.09 5.56 0.04
C PRO A 245 23.75 5.58 -1.34
N ASP A 246 24.67 4.66 -1.60
CA ASP A 246 25.57 4.71 -2.75
C ASP A 246 24.92 4.22 -4.05
N ILE A 247 24.20 3.10 -3.99
CA ILE A 247 23.53 2.43 -5.11
C ILE A 247 22.08 2.16 -4.67
N GLY A 248 21.11 2.78 -5.31
CA GLY A 248 19.66 2.55 -5.05
C GLY A 248 18.81 3.08 -6.19
N LYS A 249 17.53 2.72 -6.30
CA LYS A 249 16.68 3.08 -7.46
C LYS A 249 16.86 4.52 -7.98
N ASN A 250 16.64 4.72 -9.27
CA ASN A 250 16.61 6.06 -9.90
C ASN A 250 15.19 6.49 -10.33
N THR A 251 14.16 5.68 -10.04
CA THR A 251 12.76 6.00 -10.30
C THR A 251 12.10 6.75 -9.14
N ILE A 252 11.02 7.47 -9.43
CA ILE A 252 10.16 8.09 -8.41
C ILE A 252 8.94 7.20 -8.19
N ALA A 253 8.81 6.66 -6.98
CA ALA A 253 7.69 5.83 -6.58
C ALA A 253 6.50 6.71 -6.15
N HIS A 254 5.32 6.37 -6.65
CA HIS A 254 4.03 7.01 -6.41
C HIS A 254 3.06 5.94 -5.84
N PRO A 255 2.94 5.82 -4.51
CA PRO A 255 2.24 4.73 -3.84
C PRO A 255 0.79 5.07 -3.46
N VAL A 256 -0.13 4.13 -3.67
CA VAL A 256 -1.47 4.10 -3.03
C VAL A 256 -1.48 2.99 -1.99
N SER A 257 -1.96 3.30 -0.78
CA SER A 257 -2.08 2.32 0.30
C SER A 257 -3.21 1.34 0.02
N MET A 258 -2.88 0.04 0.14
CA MET A 258 -3.83 -1.07 0.16
C MET A 258 -4.03 -1.54 1.60
N GLY A 259 -3.98 -0.62 2.55
CA GLY A 259 -4.31 -0.82 3.95
C GLY A 259 -3.37 -1.72 4.75
N ALA A 260 -3.62 -1.74 6.06
CA ALA A 260 -2.79 -2.39 7.04
C ALA A 260 -3.45 -3.66 7.61
N TRP A 261 -2.66 -4.71 7.83
CA TRP A 261 -3.12 -5.96 8.45
C TRP A 261 -2.07 -6.54 9.40
N ASN A 262 -2.48 -7.52 10.20
CA ASN A 262 -1.57 -8.36 10.98
C ASN A 262 -1.67 -9.81 10.49
N THR A 263 -0.63 -10.59 10.79
CA THR A 263 -0.54 -11.99 10.39
C THR A 263 -1.06 -12.92 11.47
N LEU A 264 -1.48 -14.10 11.06
CA LEU A 264 -1.99 -15.16 11.90
C LEU A 264 -0.86 -15.99 12.53
N GLN A 265 -1.24 -16.89 13.44
CA GLN A 265 -0.32 -17.64 14.29
C GLN A 265 0.67 -18.52 13.50
N GLN A 266 0.30 -19.01 12.32
CA GLN A 266 1.15 -19.84 11.46
C GLN A 266 1.94 -19.03 10.41
N SER A 267 2.14 -17.73 10.68
CA SER A 267 2.92 -16.83 9.82
C SER A 267 2.32 -16.62 8.42
N ASP A 268 1.00 -16.68 8.33
CA ASP A 268 0.20 -16.39 7.15
C ASP A 268 -0.58 -15.07 7.31
N GLY A 269 -0.78 -14.34 6.23
CA GLY A 269 -1.51 -13.06 6.21
C GLY A 269 -2.45 -13.01 5.03
N HIS A 270 -3.71 -12.67 5.29
CA HIS A 270 -4.77 -12.61 4.29
C HIS A 270 -5.55 -11.31 4.48
N ALA A 271 -5.71 -10.53 3.42
CA ALA A 271 -6.42 -9.26 3.46
C ALA A 271 -7.26 -9.06 2.19
N TYR A 272 -8.35 -8.32 2.35
CA TYR A 272 -9.30 -7.93 1.31
C TYR A 272 -9.43 -6.40 1.35
N TRP A 273 -9.39 -5.78 0.17
CA TRP A 273 -9.48 -4.33 0.01
C TRP A 273 -10.25 -4.00 -1.26
N GLU A 274 -10.93 -2.87 -1.27
CA GLU A 274 -11.60 -2.35 -2.46
C GLU A 274 -10.74 -1.24 -3.09
N PHE A 275 -10.55 -1.30 -4.40
CA PHE A 275 -9.91 -0.24 -5.20
C PHE A 275 -10.98 0.47 -6.03
N ASN A 276 -11.34 1.69 -5.63
CA ASN A 276 -12.38 2.50 -6.27
C ASN A 276 -12.06 4.00 -6.09
N SER A 277 -12.91 4.89 -6.59
CA SER A 277 -12.75 6.34 -6.41
C SER A 277 -12.71 6.79 -4.94
N GLY A 278 -13.20 5.98 -4.00
CA GLY A 278 -13.10 6.19 -2.55
C GLY A 278 -11.71 5.89 -1.98
N THR A 279 -11.02 4.89 -2.52
CA THR A 279 -9.75 4.38 -1.96
C THR A 279 -8.52 4.74 -2.79
N ASN A 280 -8.70 5.16 -4.04
CA ASN A 280 -7.65 5.57 -4.97
C ASN A 280 -7.10 6.99 -4.68
N TRP A 281 -6.65 7.17 -3.43
CA TRP A 281 -6.17 8.43 -2.86
C TRP A 281 -4.81 8.23 -2.19
N ILE A 282 -3.98 9.26 -2.20
CA ILE A 282 -2.59 9.21 -1.75
C ILE A 282 -2.37 10.22 -0.63
N PHE A 283 -1.64 9.81 0.40
CA PHE A 283 -1.20 10.72 1.46
C PHE A 283 -0.27 11.79 0.86
N PRO A 284 -0.28 13.04 1.34
CA PRO A 284 0.54 14.07 0.75
C PRO A 284 2.02 13.71 0.88
N HIS A 285 2.72 13.71 -0.24
CA HIS A 285 4.14 13.36 -0.27
C HIS A 285 5.04 14.24 0.61
N TYR A 286 4.57 15.41 1.07
CA TYR A 286 5.28 16.23 2.06
C TYR A 286 5.07 15.80 3.53
N GLU A 287 3.99 15.07 3.81
CA GLU A 287 3.73 14.44 5.12
C GLU A 287 4.35 13.04 5.18
N ILE A 288 4.45 12.41 4.01
CA ILE A 288 5.21 11.20 3.80
C ILE A 288 6.71 11.53 3.82
N ILE A 289 7.46 10.89 4.72
CA ILE A 289 8.92 11.04 4.79
C ILE A 289 9.54 10.46 3.51
N PHE A 290 9.73 11.23 2.42
CA PHE A 290 10.41 10.74 1.21
C PHE A 290 11.63 9.91 1.58
N SER A 291 11.52 8.60 1.38
CA SER A 291 12.38 7.66 2.10
C SER A 291 13.47 7.11 1.19
N GLY A 292 14.69 7.50 1.52
CA GLY A 292 15.87 6.63 1.56
C GLY A 292 16.21 5.73 0.37
N GLY A 293 15.72 5.98 -0.84
CA GLY A 293 15.98 5.11 -2.01
C GLY A 293 16.82 5.77 -3.11
N VAL A 294 16.70 7.08 -3.29
CA VAL A 294 17.35 7.81 -4.38
C VAL A 294 18.67 8.44 -3.90
N PRO A 295 19.84 8.03 -4.45
CA PRO A 295 21.12 8.63 -4.09
C PRO A 295 21.13 10.16 -4.22
N GLY A 296 21.81 10.85 -3.30
CA GLY A 296 21.95 12.31 -3.31
C GLY A 296 20.79 13.10 -2.66
N THR A 297 19.59 12.51 -2.54
CA THR A 297 18.43 13.22 -1.94
C THR A 297 18.57 13.46 -0.43
N TYR A 298 19.31 12.61 0.27
CA TYR A 298 19.65 12.79 1.69
C TYR A 298 20.60 13.99 1.91
N VAL A 299 21.64 14.09 1.08
CA VAL A 299 22.63 15.20 1.14
C VAL A 299 21.97 16.54 0.79
N ALA A 300 20.94 16.53 -0.04
CA ALA A 300 20.15 17.70 -0.42
C ALA A 300 19.06 18.09 0.60
N GLY A 301 18.98 17.43 1.77
CA GLY A 301 18.03 17.78 2.83
C GLY A 301 16.57 17.37 2.56
N LEU A 302 16.30 16.71 1.43
CA LEU A 302 14.95 16.40 0.94
C LEU A 302 14.20 15.37 1.79
N GLN A 303 14.92 14.59 2.61
CA GLN A 303 14.35 13.46 3.36
C GLN A 303 14.13 13.76 4.86
N TYR A 304 14.83 14.76 5.43
CA TYR A 304 14.81 15.00 6.88
C TYR A 304 14.98 16.47 7.33
N GLU A 305 15.54 17.37 6.52
CA GLU A 305 15.78 18.75 6.98
C GLU A 305 14.51 19.60 6.98
N ASN A 306 13.61 19.39 6.01
CA ASN A 306 12.31 20.05 5.98
C ASN A 306 11.39 19.60 7.14
N LEU A 307 11.62 18.42 7.71
CA LEU A 307 10.82 17.85 8.81
C LEU A 307 11.16 18.42 10.18
N ARG A 308 12.34 19.01 10.39
CA ARG A 308 12.70 19.58 11.72
C ARG A 308 11.77 20.69 12.17
N ASN A 309 11.05 21.33 11.23
CA ASN A 309 10.07 22.38 11.50
C ASN A 309 8.64 22.04 11.05
N LEU A 310 8.39 20.90 10.38
CA LEU A 310 7.03 20.45 10.03
C LEU A 310 6.37 19.82 11.26
N GLN A 311 5.87 20.68 12.16
CA GLN A 311 4.90 20.27 13.17
C GLN A 311 3.59 19.89 12.48
N THR A 312 3.44 18.63 12.02
CA THR A 312 2.19 18.01 11.54
C THR A 312 1.13 19.04 11.18
N VAL A 313 1.33 19.71 10.04
CA VAL A 313 0.45 20.80 9.64
C VAL A 313 -0.86 20.16 9.22
N ILE A 314 -1.93 20.81 9.59
CA ILE A 314 -3.29 20.36 9.35
C ILE A 314 -3.50 20.31 7.84
N PRO A 315 -4.24 19.33 7.31
CA PRO A 315 -4.54 19.25 5.89
C PRO A 315 -4.93 20.60 5.31
N GLY A 316 -4.14 21.06 4.35
CA GLY A 316 -4.31 22.27 3.56
C GLY A 316 -3.37 22.17 2.36
N SER A 317 -3.31 23.18 1.51
CA SER A 317 -2.57 23.09 0.25
C SER A 317 -1.04 23.29 0.39
N GLY A 318 -0.51 22.90 1.56
CA GLY A 318 0.91 22.92 1.93
C GLY A 318 1.41 24.29 2.43
N PRO A 319 2.70 24.39 2.78
CA PRO A 319 3.32 25.62 3.33
C PRO A 319 3.23 26.86 2.44
N PHE A 320 3.04 26.70 1.12
CA PHE A 320 2.87 27.80 0.17
C PHE A 320 1.41 28.00 -0.28
N GLY A 321 0.50 27.19 0.26
CA GLY A 321 -0.93 27.28 0.03
C GLY A 321 -1.68 27.75 1.27
N ILE A 322 -2.86 27.18 1.50
CA ILE A 322 -3.72 27.47 2.63
C ILE A 322 -3.28 26.62 3.83
N THR A 323 -3.14 27.26 4.99
CA THR A 323 -2.91 26.58 6.27
C THR A 323 -4.22 26.52 7.04
N ASN A 324 -4.70 25.30 7.32
CA ASN A 324 -5.97 25.07 8.01
C ASN A 324 -5.83 24.94 9.53
N ASP A 325 -6.95 24.86 10.26
CA ASP A 325 -7.02 24.71 11.72
C ASP A 325 -7.23 23.24 12.15
N LYS A 326 -6.41 22.70 13.08
CA LYS A 326 -6.47 21.28 13.52
C LYS A 326 -7.78 20.95 14.17
N VAL A 327 -8.41 21.93 14.79
CA VAL A 327 -9.68 21.73 15.48
C VAL A 327 -10.81 21.54 14.46
N VAL A 328 -10.69 22.16 13.28
CA VAL A 328 -11.72 22.11 12.23
C VAL A 328 -11.48 20.94 11.27
N TYR A 329 -10.23 20.74 10.82
CA TYR A 329 -9.89 19.75 9.79
C TYR A 329 -9.14 18.53 10.35
N GLY A 330 -8.88 18.46 11.66
CA GLY A 330 -8.35 17.28 12.34
C GLY A 330 -9.45 16.30 12.78
N ASP A 331 -9.07 15.06 13.09
CA ASP A 331 -10.03 14.07 13.62
C ASP A 331 -10.55 14.55 14.97
N ASP A 332 -11.88 14.66 15.09
CA ASP A 332 -12.54 14.89 16.38
C ASP A 332 -12.52 13.57 17.17
N PRO A 333 -11.80 13.48 18.30
CA PRO A 333 -11.74 12.24 19.08
C PRO A 333 -13.09 11.84 19.70
N ASP A 334 -14.01 12.79 19.89
CA ASP A 334 -15.34 12.54 20.43
C ASP A 334 -16.37 12.22 19.32
N ASN A 335 -16.04 12.52 18.06
CA ASN A 335 -16.79 12.13 16.87
C ASN A 335 -15.83 11.62 15.78
N PRO A 336 -15.26 10.40 15.97
CA PRO A 336 -14.26 9.89 15.04
C PRO A 336 -14.86 9.74 13.64
N ARG A 337 -14.03 10.01 12.64
CA ARG A 337 -14.39 9.84 11.23
C ARG A 337 -14.64 8.37 10.93
N ASP A 338 -15.60 8.15 10.05
CA ASP A 338 -16.07 6.82 9.66
C ASP A 338 -16.23 6.80 8.13
N PRO A 339 -15.38 6.06 7.38
CA PRO A 339 -15.47 5.92 5.92
C PRO A 339 -16.85 5.49 5.43
N ASP A 340 -17.58 4.75 6.26
CA ASP A 340 -18.85 4.15 5.87
C ASP A 340 -20.07 5.04 6.22
N ARG A 341 -19.87 6.21 6.82
CA ARG A 341 -20.95 7.20 7.02
C ARG A 341 -21.27 7.87 5.70
N THR A 342 -22.15 7.25 4.92
CA THR A 342 -22.81 7.90 3.79
C THR A 342 -23.51 9.18 4.27
N GLU A 343 -23.42 10.27 3.52
CA GLU A 343 -24.05 11.54 3.88
C GLU A 343 -25.55 11.35 4.17
N ALA A 344 -25.93 11.38 5.44
CA ALA A 344 -27.35 11.48 5.79
C ALA A 344 -27.91 12.84 5.36
N GLU A 345 -27.06 13.87 5.25
CA GLU A 345 -27.40 15.22 4.80
C GLU A 345 -26.21 15.85 4.03
N PRO A 346 -26.45 16.43 2.84
CA PRO A 346 -25.45 17.18 2.08
C PRO A 346 -24.80 18.28 2.91
N GLY A 347 -23.46 18.39 2.88
CA GLY A 347 -22.71 19.41 3.61
C GLY A 347 -22.61 19.18 5.12
N SER A 348 -22.97 17.98 5.60
CA SER A 348 -22.84 17.61 7.02
C SER A 348 -21.40 17.50 7.51
N GLY A 349 -20.41 17.44 6.61
CA GLY A 349 -19.02 17.24 7.00
C GLY A 349 -18.73 15.82 7.52
N GLN A 350 -19.68 14.87 7.35
CA GLN A 350 -19.66 13.54 7.98
C GLN A 350 -19.29 12.38 7.05
N ALA A 351 -19.40 12.52 5.71
CA ALA A 351 -18.67 11.61 4.82
C ALA A 351 -17.20 11.67 5.25
N GLU A 352 -16.45 10.57 5.23
CA GLU A 352 -15.02 10.60 5.53
C GLU A 352 -14.36 11.60 4.58
N PHE A 353 -14.24 12.86 4.96
CA PHE A 353 -13.40 13.77 4.21
C PHE A 353 -12.00 13.29 4.54
N ARG A 354 -11.42 12.54 3.62
CA ARG A 354 -9.97 12.32 3.54
C ARG A 354 -9.31 13.66 3.23
N LEU A 355 -9.52 14.66 4.09
CA LEU A 355 -9.05 16.04 3.96
C LEU A 355 -7.52 16.10 3.84
N ARG A 356 -6.86 15.02 4.26
CA ARG A 356 -5.42 14.87 4.14
C ARG A 356 -4.97 14.33 2.79
N PHE A 357 -5.77 13.61 2.04
CA PHE A 357 -5.29 12.90 0.86
C PHE A 357 -5.60 13.68 -0.42
N ASN A 358 -4.95 13.29 -1.52
CA ASN A 358 -5.35 13.73 -2.85
C ASN A 358 -5.74 12.52 -3.70
N PRO A 359 -6.66 12.68 -4.67
CA PRO A 359 -6.86 11.69 -5.72
C PRO A 359 -5.53 11.37 -6.41
N SER A 360 -5.28 10.10 -6.71
CA SER A 360 -3.96 9.63 -7.15
C SER A 360 -3.44 10.34 -8.41
N ALA A 361 -4.28 10.70 -9.38
CA ALA A 361 -3.79 11.39 -10.57
C ALA A 361 -3.49 12.88 -10.31
N VAL A 362 -4.10 13.50 -9.29
CA VAL A 362 -3.73 14.86 -8.85
C VAL A 362 -2.33 14.85 -8.24
N ASP A 363 -2.04 13.86 -7.39
CA ASP A 363 -0.69 13.72 -6.83
C ASP A 363 0.36 13.44 -7.92
N ARG A 364 0.01 12.66 -8.95
CA ARG A 364 0.87 12.50 -10.13
C ARG A 364 1.14 13.81 -10.86
N GLU A 365 0.15 14.68 -11.04
CA GLU A 365 0.37 16.02 -11.62
C GLU A 365 1.34 16.84 -10.77
N ILE A 366 1.27 16.68 -9.45
CA ILE A 366 2.22 17.32 -8.52
C ILE A 366 3.64 16.82 -8.79
N LEU A 367 3.83 15.51 -8.90
CA LEU A 367 5.13 14.93 -9.22
C LEU A 367 5.63 15.33 -10.63
N TYR A 368 4.74 15.43 -11.62
CA TYR A 368 5.09 15.94 -12.94
C TYR A 368 5.57 17.38 -12.90
N ASN A 369 4.89 18.27 -12.19
CA ASN A 369 5.34 19.65 -12.00
C ASN A 369 6.70 19.73 -11.31
N VAL A 370 6.97 18.87 -10.33
CA VAL A 370 8.25 18.84 -9.62
C VAL A 370 9.39 18.38 -10.52
N PHE A 371 9.21 17.24 -11.18
CA PHE A 371 10.32 16.51 -11.82
C PHE A 371 10.34 16.60 -13.34
N LEU A 372 9.18 16.68 -14.01
CA LEU A 372 9.09 16.54 -15.46
C LEU A 372 8.85 17.88 -16.18
N ARG A 373 8.05 18.78 -15.61
CA ARG A 373 7.68 20.08 -16.21
C ARG A 373 8.67 21.19 -15.85
N THR A 374 9.94 20.92 -16.10
CA THR A 374 11.05 21.79 -15.68
C THR A 374 11.05 23.14 -16.41
N GLN A 375 10.43 23.23 -17.58
CA GLN A 375 10.33 24.44 -18.40
C GLN A 375 8.96 25.10 -18.27
N SER A 376 7.88 24.32 -18.21
CA SER A 376 6.51 24.84 -18.19
C SER A 376 5.96 25.14 -16.79
N PHE A 377 6.61 24.65 -15.72
CA PHE A 377 6.20 24.90 -14.34
C PHE A 377 7.33 25.55 -13.54
N HIS A 378 7.17 26.84 -13.21
CA HIS A 378 8.15 27.63 -12.44
C HIS A 378 9.62 27.37 -12.83
N PRO A 379 10.04 27.64 -14.09
CA PRO A 379 11.39 27.28 -14.57
C PRO A 379 12.54 27.96 -13.81
N GLY A 380 12.27 29.06 -13.09
CA GLY A 380 13.25 29.74 -12.23
C GLY A 380 13.44 29.11 -10.84
N VAL A 381 12.62 28.13 -10.46
CA VAL A 381 12.68 27.47 -9.14
C VAL A 381 13.36 26.11 -9.29
N THR A 382 14.56 25.98 -8.70
CA THR A 382 15.38 24.76 -8.78
C THR A 382 15.35 23.91 -7.51
N SER A 383 14.89 24.49 -6.39
CA SER A 383 14.71 23.80 -5.12
C SER A 383 13.55 22.80 -5.22
N ILE A 384 13.84 21.51 -5.10
CA ILE A 384 12.82 20.44 -5.15
C ILE A 384 11.71 20.66 -4.11
N PRO A 385 12.01 21.00 -2.83
CA PRO A 385 10.97 21.28 -1.85
C PRO A 385 10.06 22.43 -2.25
N ASP A 386 10.64 23.52 -2.76
CA ASP A 386 9.85 24.69 -3.16
C ASP A 386 8.98 24.37 -4.37
N ARG A 387 9.53 23.66 -5.38
CA ARG A 387 8.75 23.16 -6.52
C ARG A 387 7.59 22.28 -6.06
N PHE A 388 7.84 21.40 -5.10
CA PHE A 388 6.84 20.49 -4.55
C PHE A 388 5.71 21.28 -3.86
N PHE A 389 6.02 22.21 -2.97
CA PHE A 389 5.00 23.01 -2.29
C PHE A 389 4.23 23.94 -3.22
N LEU A 390 4.91 24.58 -4.19
CA LEU A 390 4.25 25.37 -5.23
C LEU A 390 3.31 24.51 -6.06
N SER A 391 3.75 23.31 -6.43
CA SER A 391 2.94 22.40 -7.22
C SER A 391 1.75 21.86 -6.46
N TYR A 392 1.94 21.48 -5.20
CA TYR A 392 0.85 21.00 -4.36
C TYR A 392 -0.26 22.05 -4.27
N ALA A 393 0.11 23.30 -3.97
CA ALA A 393 -0.82 24.42 -3.94
C ALA A 393 -1.54 24.64 -5.29
N ALA A 394 -0.79 24.59 -6.39
CA ALA A 394 -1.34 24.83 -7.73
C ALA A 394 -2.30 23.73 -8.21
N GLU A 395 -1.99 22.46 -7.94
CA GLU A 395 -2.83 21.34 -8.39
C GLU A 395 -4.06 21.14 -7.49
N VAL A 396 -3.93 21.33 -6.16
CA VAL A 396 -5.09 21.32 -5.26
C VAL A 396 -6.09 22.41 -5.62
N ALA A 397 -5.63 23.64 -5.89
CA ALA A 397 -6.49 24.76 -6.26
C ALA A 397 -7.29 24.57 -7.56
N LYS A 398 -6.95 23.59 -8.40
CA LYS A 398 -7.76 23.24 -9.59
C LYS A 398 -9.00 22.43 -9.25
N VAL A 399 -8.94 21.67 -8.16
CA VAL A 399 -10.01 20.75 -7.73
C VAL A 399 -10.81 21.35 -6.58
N ASP A 400 -10.15 22.03 -5.65
CA ASP A 400 -10.72 22.77 -4.53
C ASP A 400 -11.66 23.90 -5.04
N GLN A 401 -12.97 23.68 -4.93
CA GLN A 401 -14.02 24.57 -5.42
C GLN A 401 -14.46 25.56 -4.35
N ASN A 402 -14.31 25.20 -3.07
CA ASN A 402 -14.72 26.02 -1.95
C ASN A 402 -13.60 26.96 -1.44
N GLY A 403 -12.36 26.75 -1.90
CA GLY A 403 -11.17 27.55 -1.59
C GLY A 403 -10.60 27.29 -0.19
N ASP A 404 -10.82 26.12 0.40
CA ASP A 404 -10.33 25.76 1.74
C ASP A 404 -8.95 25.08 1.75
N GLY A 405 -8.37 24.84 0.57
CA GLY A 405 -7.05 24.24 0.39
C GLY A 405 -7.03 22.73 0.52
N VAL A 406 -8.19 22.07 0.50
CA VAL A 406 -8.35 20.63 0.60
C VAL A 406 -9.25 20.14 -0.53
N ILE A 407 -9.11 18.86 -0.88
CA ILE A 407 -10.01 18.20 -1.84
C ILE A 407 -10.95 17.28 -1.07
N SER A 408 -12.24 17.60 -1.10
CA SER A 408 -13.30 16.74 -0.56
C SER A 408 -13.74 15.66 -1.55
N PHE A 409 -14.45 14.64 -1.05
CA PHE A 409 -15.12 13.67 -1.93
C PHE A 409 -16.22 14.30 -2.78
N GLU A 410 -16.87 15.36 -2.31
CA GLU A 410 -17.86 16.11 -3.10
C GLU A 410 -17.18 16.81 -4.29
N GLU A 411 -16.06 17.49 -4.05
CA GLU A 411 -15.31 18.18 -5.12
C GLU A 411 -14.65 17.20 -6.09
N ALA A 412 -14.25 16.02 -5.59
CA ALA A 412 -13.65 14.95 -6.37
C ALA A 412 -14.65 13.87 -6.81
N ASP A 413 -15.98 14.09 -6.69
CA ASP A 413 -17.00 13.12 -7.13
C ASP A 413 -16.67 12.67 -8.55
N VAL A 414 -16.51 11.37 -8.76
CA VAL A 414 -16.11 10.78 -10.03
C VAL A 414 -17.04 11.16 -11.18
N ASN A 415 -18.32 11.40 -10.87
CA ASN A 415 -19.33 11.84 -11.85
C ASN A 415 -19.38 13.36 -12.04
N GLY A 416 -18.62 14.11 -11.25
CA GLY A 416 -18.53 15.56 -11.27
C GLY A 416 -17.49 16.10 -12.25
N SER A 417 -17.20 17.39 -12.09
CA SER A 417 -16.18 18.09 -12.84
C SER A 417 -15.51 19.15 -11.98
N SER A 418 -14.22 19.36 -12.22
CA SER A 418 -13.40 20.43 -11.64
C SER A 418 -12.55 21.04 -12.76
N ASP A 419 -12.09 22.28 -12.61
CA ASP A 419 -11.33 23.04 -13.64
C ASP A 419 -11.86 23.01 -15.10
N GLY A 420 -13.15 22.72 -15.28
CA GLY A 420 -13.79 22.57 -16.59
C GLY A 420 -13.57 21.20 -17.25
N GLN A 421 -13.08 20.20 -16.53
CA GLN A 421 -12.82 18.84 -16.99
C GLN A 421 -13.53 17.78 -16.11
N PRO A 422 -13.85 16.59 -16.65
CA PRO A 422 -14.43 15.49 -15.87
C PRO A 422 -13.52 15.02 -14.73
N ASN A 423 -14.10 14.69 -13.59
CA ASN A 423 -13.37 14.20 -12.42
C ASN A 423 -12.84 12.76 -12.56
N THR A 424 -13.31 11.99 -13.54
CA THR A 424 -12.71 10.69 -13.88
C THR A 424 -11.19 10.77 -14.10
N ARG A 425 -10.67 11.92 -14.57
CA ARG A 425 -9.22 12.14 -14.75
C ARG A 425 -8.41 12.18 -13.45
N LEU A 426 -9.06 12.39 -12.30
CA LEU A 426 -8.41 12.56 -10.99
C LEU A 426 -7.89 11.24 -10.41
N TYR A 427 -8.24 10.12 -11.02
CA TYR A 427 -7.98 8.78 -10.52
C TYR A 427 -7.13 8.00 -11.53
N LEU A 428 -6.08 7.33 -11.05
CA LEU A 428 -5.26 6.43 -11.87
C LEU A 428 -5.96 5.10 -12.11
N SER A 429 -5.74 4.51 -13.28
CA SER A 429 -6.14 3.12 -13.52
C SER A 429 -5.31 2.16 -12.64
N PRO A 430 -5.89 1.05 -12.15
CA PRO A 430 -5.16 0.00 -11.45
C PRO A 430 -4.02 -0.62 -12.29
N ARG A 431 -4.09 -0.53 -13.62
CA ARG A 431 -3.05 -1.02 -14.53
C ARG A 431 -1.83 -0.12 -14.59
N GLU A 432 -1.91 1.09 -14.06
CA GLU A 432 -0.79 2.02 -14.02
C GLU A 432 0.20 1.75 -12.88
N PHE A 433 -0.19 0.93 -11.90
CA PHE A 433 0.66 0.52 -10.79
C PHE A 433 1.49 -0.69 -11.19
N ASN A 434 2.73 -0.45 -11.58
CA ASN A 434 3.64 -1.47 -12.11
C ASN A 434 4.31 -2.32 -11.01
N ARG A 435 4.19 -1.93 -9.74
CA ARG A 435 4.76 -2.66 -8.60
C ARG A 435 3.78 -2.79 -7.44
N PHE A 436 4.01 -3.81 -6.62
CA PHE A 436 3.41 -3.94 -5.31
C PHE A 436 4.51 -4.14 -4.27
N ALA A 437 4.38 -3.53 -3.10
CA ALA A 437 5.27 -3.77 -1.98
C ALA A 437 4.48 -4.00 -0.68
N VAL A 438 5.03 -4.79 0.22
CA VAL A 438 4.57 -4.91 1.60
C VAL A 438 5.65 -4.35 2.50
N THR A 439 5.29 -3.40 3.35
CA THR A 439 6.17 -2.86 4.38
C THR A 439 5.84 -3.49 5.73
N ARG A 440 6.84 -3.54 6.61
CA ARG A 440 6.63 -3.79 8.04
C ARG A 440 6.75 -2.49 8.83
N GLU A 441 5.78 -2.21 9.67
CA GLU A 441 5.80 -1.04 10.56
C GLU A 441 6.35 -1.35 11.96
N ILE A 442 7.09 -0.37 12.50
CA ILE A 442 7.38 -0.26 13.92
C ILE A 442 6.84 1.10 14.37
N ASN A 443 5.92 1.06 15.34
CA ASN A 443 5.16 2.17 15.92
C ASN A 443 5.96 3.47 16.11
N ASP A 444 5.66 4.47 15.29
CA ASP A 444 5.95 5.89 15.50
C ASP A 444 4.62 6.53 15.94
N ALA A 445 4.50 6.80 17.24
CA ALA A 445 3.26 7.21 17.90
C ALA A 445 2.78 8.65 17.56
N LEU A 446 3.04 9.16 16.35
CA LEU A 446 2.54 10.46 15.90
C LEU A 446 1.52 10.28 14.76
N LEU A 447 0.27 9.97 15.13
CA LEU A 447 -0.98 10.22 14.39
C LEU A 447 -1.19 9.64 12.96
N ALA A 448 -0.27 8.85 12.44
CA ALA A 448 -0.50 7.93 11.33
C ALA A 448 0.71 6.98 11.25
N PRO A 449 0.54 5.74 10.81
CA PRO A 449 1.65 4.88 10.40
C PRO A 449 2.50 5.58 9.34
N ARG A 450 3.65 6.14 9.73
CA ARG A 450 4.49 6.97 8.86
C ARG A 450 5.64 6.16 8.30
N PHE A 451 5.38 5.40 7.25
CA PHE A 451 6.44 5.07 6.32
C PHE A 451 6.00 5.39 4.90
N ALA A 452 6.67 6.38 4.33
CA ALA A 452 6.91 6.39 2.91
C ALA A 452 7.46 5.04 2.44
N PRO A 453 7.31 4.68 1.16
CA PRO A 453 7.82 3.45 0.56
C PRO A 453 9.35 3.40 0.53
N SER A 454 9.94 3.25 1.71
CA SER A 454 11.36 3.03 1.92
C SER A 454 11.58 1.58 1.63
N GLU A 455 12.45 1.27 0.67
CA GLU A 455 12.91 -0.10 0.45
C GLU A 455 13.51 -0.72 1.72
N ARG A 456 13.94 0.13 2.67
CA ARG A 456 14.38 -0.35 3.98
C ARG A 456 13.28 -1.13 4.67
N ALA A 457 12.04 -0.65 4.65
CA ALA A 457 10.87 -1.23 5.32
C ALA A 457 10.22 -2.39 4.55
N TYR A 458 10.65 -2.65 3.31
CA TYR A 458 10.06 -3.71 2.51
C TYR A 458 10.31 -5.06 3.16
N VAL A 459 9.27 -5.89 3.21
CA VAL A 459 9.37 -7.30 3.53
C VAL A 459 9.03 -8.17 2.32
N LEU A 460 8.26 -7.62 1.38
CA LEU A 460 7.95 -8.25 0.10
C LEU A 460 7.84 -7.19 -1.00
N SER A 461 8.20 -7.55 -2.23
CA SER A 461 7.87 -6.77 -3.42
C SER A 461 7.63 -7.67 -4.64
N GLY A 462 6.96 -7.12 -5.64
CA GLY A 462 6.71 -7.79 -6.91
C GLY A 462 6.34 -6.81 -8.02
N PHE A 463 6.50 -7.25 -9.26
CA PHE A 463 6.06 -6.51 -10.43
C PHE A 463 4.67 -6.98 -10.85
N GLN A 464 3.95 -6.06 -11.50
CA GLN A 464 2.67 -6.31 -12.12
C GLN A 464 2.78 -7.42 -13.18
N ALA A 465 1.82 -8.34 -13.17
CA ALA A 465 1.57 -9.30 -14.23
C ALA A 465 0.18 -9.03 -14.83
N PRO A 466 0.09 -8.24 -15.92
CA PRO A 466 -1.18 -7.96 -16.56
C PRO A 466 -1.69 -9.18 -17.33
N LEU A 467 -3.01 -9.31 -17.43
CA LEU A 467 -3.65 -10.27 -18.33
C LEU A 467 -4.14 -9.57 -19.59
N ALA A 468 -3.90 -10.21 -20.74
CA ALA A 468 -4.39 -9.73 -22.04
C ALA A 468 -5.91 -9.84 -22.14
N GLU A 469 -6.48 -10.89 -21.57
CA GLU A 469 -7.91 -11.11 -21.38
C GLU A 469 -8.13 -11.47 -19.91
N SER A 470 -9.20 -10.95 -19.31
CA SER A 470 -9.59 -11.35 -17.96
C SER A 470 -9.99 -12.82 -17.91
N VAL A 471 -9.89 -13.43 -16.73
CA VAL A 471 -10.33 -14.82 -16.49
C VAL A 471 -11.30 -14.86 -15.32
N GLU A 472 -12.28 -15.77 -15.39
CA GLU A 472 -13.21 -15.99 -14.28
C GLU A 472 -12.42 -16.38 -13.02
N ALA A 473 -12.69 -15.69 -11.91
CA ALA A 473 -11.84 -15.75 -10.74
C ALA A 473 -12.62 -15.89 -9.43
N SER A 474 -13.85 -16.38 -9.48
CA SER A 474 -14.73 -16.44 -8.30
C SER A 474 -15.61 -17.70 -8.27
N VAL A 475 -16.09 -18.03 -7.07
CA VAL A 475 -17.14 -19.05 -6.86
C VAL A 475 -18.46 -18.40 -6.44
N PRO A 476 -19.62 -19.04 -6.68
CA PRO A 476 -20.91 -18.44 -6.32
C PRO A 476 -21.10 -18.19 -4.81
N VAL A 477 -21.86 -17.14 -4.50
CA VAL A 477 -22.40 -16.72 -3.19
C VAL A 477 -21.36 -16.05 -2.27
N ASP A 478 -21.35 -14.72 -2.25
CA ASP A 478 -20.84 -13.95 -1.11
C ASP A 478 -21.86 -13.88 0.06
N ALA A 479 -21.39 -13.43 1.23
CA ALA A 479 -22.18 -13.25 2.44
C ALA A 479 -23.25 -12.15 2.32
N ASP A 480 -23.04 -11.14 1.47
CA ASP A 480 -23.98 -10.03 1.26
C ASP A 480 -25.21 -10.39 0.39
N LEU A 481 -25.08 -11.39 -0.47
CA LEU A 481 -26.13 -11.91 -1.36
C LEU A 481 -27.15 -12.84 -0.64
N ARG A 482 -27.22 -12.83 0.69
CA ARG A 482 -28.10 -13.71 1.50
C ARG A 482 -29.33 -13.06 2.10
#